data_AF-A0A7Y0VQ37-F1
#
_entry.id   AF-A0A7Y0VQ37-F1
#
_cell.length_a   1.000
_cell.length_b   1.000
_cell.length_c   1.000
_cell.angle_alpha   90.00
_cell.angle_beta   90.00
_cell.angle_gamma   90.00
#
_symmetry.space_group_name_H-M   'P 1'
#
loop_
_entity.id
_entity.type
_entity.pdbx_description
1 polymer ?
#
loop_
_entity_poly.entity_id
_entity_poly.type
_entity_poly.pdbx_seq_one_letter_code
_entity_poly.pdbx_strand_id
1 'polypeptide(L)'
;MRQNGFTLIELLIVVAIIGILATIGLPMYTKHQAKAKFTAGLAEVSALKAGFEDTFNQGTAPTLALIGGTSPTANCVISVAGDVAAGTGSIACEILDAPAPVQGKLITLARSASDGWKCTTNADEQYVAKGCTAGN
;
A
#
# COMPACT_ATOMS: atom_id res chain seq x y z
N MET A 1 20.37 -40.00 34.00
CA MET A 1 20.14 -39.55 32.61
C MET A 1 21.19 -38.49 32.29
N ARG A 2 22.12 -38.74 31.36
CA ARG A 2 23.12 -37.74 30.93
C ARG A 2 22.39 -36.71 30.09
N GLN A 3 22.29 -35.48 30.57
CA GLN A 3 21.93 -34.34 29.72
C GLN A 3 23.14 -34.09 28.81
N ASN A 4 22.99 -34.42 27.52
CA ASN A 4 23.92 -33.99 26.49
C ASN A 4 23.68 -32.49 26.29
N GLY A 5 24.37 -31.66 27.08
CA GLY A 5 24.35 -30.22 26.92
C GLY A 5 25.01 -29.81 25.60
N PHE A 6 24.46 -28.79 24.96
CA PHE A 6 25.04 -28.14 23.77
C PHE A 6 26.38 -27.50 24.15
N THR A 7 27.42 -27.65 23.34
CA THR A 7 28.72 -27.03 23.63
C THR A 7 28.68 -25.54 23.31
N LEU A 8 29.49 -24.74 24.02
CA LEU A 8 29.61 -23.30 23.74
C LEU A 8 30.12 -23.02 22.32
N ILE A 9 30.97 -23.90 21.78
CA ILE A 9 31.49 -23.77 20.42
C ILE A 9 30.42 -24.05 19.37
N GLU A 10 29.56 -25.05 19.58
CA GLU A 10 28.42 -25.30 18.68
C GLU A 10 27.47 -24.11 18.68
N LEU A 11 27.20 -23.53 19.86
CA LEU A 11 26.32 -22.37 19.99
C LEU A 11 26.88 -21.13 19.26
N LEU A 12 28.19 -20.90 19.37
CA LEU A 12 28.86 -19.82 18.64
C LEU A 12 28.78 -19.98 17.12
N ILE A 13 28.96 -21.20 16.61
CA ILE A 13 28.85 -21.46 15.16
C ILE A 13 27.42 -21.22 14.67
N VAL A 14 26.42 -21.68 15.43
CA VAL A 14 25.01 -21.46 15.09
C VAL A 14 24.68 -19.95 15.04
N VAL A 15 25.13 -19.17 16.02
CA VAL A 15 24.94 -17.72 16.04
C VAL A 15 25.63 -17.05 14.85
N ALA A 16 26.85 -17.49 14.49
CA ALA A 16 27.56 -16.97 13.32
C ALA A 16 26.80 -17.22 12.01
N ILE A 17 26.25 -18.43 11.83
CA ILE A 17 25.46 -18.77 10.63
C ILE A 17 24.16 -17.98 10.57
N ILE A 18 23.42 -17.88 11.68
CA ILE A 18 22.18 -17.09 11.77
C ILE A 18 22.48 -15.62 11.48
N GLY A 19 23.60 -15.09 12.00
CA GLY A 19 24.04 -13.72 11.72
C GLY A 19 24.21 -13.45 10.23
N ILE A 20 24.88 -14.34 9.49
CA ILE A 20 25.06 -14.21 8.04
C ILE A 20 23.71 -14.25 7.32
N LEU A 21 22.86 -15.23 7.63
CA LEU A 21 21.55 -15.37 7.00
C LEU A 21 20.62 -14.18 7.26
N ALA A 22 20.66 -13.62 8.47
CA ALA A 22 19.82 -12.47 8.86
C ALA A 22 20.11 -11.22 8.01
N THR A 23 21.38 -10.99 7.63
CA THR A 23 21.74 -9.83 6.79
C THR A 23 21.10 -9.85 5.40
N ILE A 24 20.84 -11.04 4.85
CA ILE A 24 20.20 -11.22 3.54
C ILE A 24 18.68 -11.33 3.70
N GLY A 25 18.21 -12.02 4.75
CA GLY A 25 16.80 -12.29 4.96
C GLY A 25 15.98 -11.06 5.36
N LEU A 26 16.51 -10.21 6.24
CA LEU A 26 15.81 -9.01 6.71
C LEU A 26 15.46 -8.01 5.60
N PRO A 27 16.39 -7.58 4.71
CA PRO A 27 16.04 -6.63 3.64
C PRO A 27 15.06 -7.21 2.62
N MET A 28 15.11 -8.54 2.39
CA MET A 28 14.13 -9.21 1.54
C MET A 28 12.73 -9.19 2.19
N TYR A 29 12.64 -9.53 3.47
CA TYR A 29 11.38 -9.56 4.20
C TYR A 29 10.71 -8.18 4.29
N THR A 30 11.47 -7.12 4.59
CA THR A 30 10.94 -5.75 4.63
C THR A 30 10.45 -5.29 3.25
N LYS A 31 11.13 -5.68 2.16
CA LYS A 31 10.68 -5.41 0.80
C LYS A 31 9.36 -6.10 0.46
N HIS A 32 9.17 -7.35 0.90
CA HIS A 32 7.89 -8.05 0.73
C HIS A 32 6.76 -7.40 1.52
N GLN A 33 7.01 -7.03 2.77
CA GLN A 33 6.02 -6.30 3.57
C GLN A 33 5.64 -4.96 2.93
N ALA A 34 6.60 -4.21 2.41
CA ALA A 34 6.34 -2.94 1.73
C ALA A 34 5.42 -3.12 0.51
N LYS A 35 5.69 -4.13 -0.34
CA LYS A 35 4.83 -4.48 -1.48
C LYS A 35 3.43 -4.93 -1.05
N ALA A 36 3.34 -5.72 0.03
CA ALA A 36 2.07 -6.20 0.55
C ALA A 36 1.21 -5.04 1.06
N LYS A 37 1.81 -4.11 1.81
CA LYS A 37 1.14 -2.90 2.31
C LYS A 37 0.68 -1.98 1.18
N PHE A 38 1.52 -1.75 0.18
CA PHE A 38 1.12 -1.03 -1.03
C PHE A 38 -0.09 -1.67 -1.71
N THR A 39 -0.04 -2.99 -1.93
CA THR A 39 -1.13 -3.72 -2.61
C THR A 39 -2.42 -3.71 -1.79
N ALA A 40 -2.33 -3.81 -0.46
CA ALA A 40 -3.48 -3.69 0.42
C ALA A 40 -4.13 -2.31 0.34
N GLY A 41 -3.33 -1.23 0.40
CA GLY A 41 -3.84 0.12 0.26
C GLY A 41 -4.49 0.36 -1.10
N LEU A 42 -3.87 -0.12 -2.19
CA LEU A 42 -4.44 -0.07 -3.54
C LEU A 42 -5.78 -0.81 -3.62
N ALA A 43 -5.91 -1.97 -2.97
CA ALA A 43 -7.15 -2.74 -2.94
C ALA A 43 -8.27 -1.98 -2.22
N GLU A 44 -7.97 -1.35 -1.08
CA GLU A 44 -8.93 -0.52 -0.34
C GLU A 44 -9.48 0.62 -1.19
N VAL A 45 -8.61 1.43 -1.81
CA VAL A 45 -9.09 2.54 -2.66
C VAL A 45 -9.74 2.07 -3.95
N SER A 46 -9.34 0.90 -4.48
CA SER A 46 -9.96 0.33 -5.68
C SER A 46 -11.38 -0.17 -5.43
N ALA A 47 -11.69 -0.65 -4.22
CA ALA A 47 -13.03 -1.07 -3.85
C ALA A 47 -14.04 0.10 -3.85
N LEU A 48 -13.55 1.32 -3.61
CA LEU A 48 -14.39 2.54 -3.56
C LEU A 48 -14.76 3.09 -4.95
N LYS A 49 -14.16 2.58 -6.03
CA LYS A 49 -14.44 3.07 -7.40
C LYS A 49 -15.91 2.94 -7.77
N ALA A 50 -16.57 1.84 -7.38
CA ALA A 50 -17.98 1.62 -7.72
C ALA A 50 -18.89 2.66 -7.07
N GLY A 51 -18.72 2.92 -5.76
CA GLY A 51 -19.47 3.96 -5.05
C GLY A 51 -19.15 5.37 -5.56
N PHE A 52 -17.90 5.59 -5.99
CA PHE A 52 -17.50 6.82 -6.66
C PHE A 52 -18.28 7.04 -7.95
N GLU A 53 -18.27 6.07 -8.87
CA GLU A 53 -18.99 6.21 -10.15
C GLU A 53 -20.49 6.36 -9.94
N ASP A 54 -21.08 5.64 -9.00
CA ASP A 54 -22.52 5.76 -8.70
C ASP A 54 -22.89 7.18 -8.23
N THR A 55 -22.14 7.72 -7.26
CA THR A 55 -22.36 9.09 -6.76
C THR A 55 -22.12 10.14 -7.86
N PHE A 56 -21.09 9.92 -8.66
CA PHE A 56 -20.71 10.82 -9.74
C PHE A 56 -21.75 10.85 -10.87
N ASN A 57 -22.31 9.69 -11.23
CA ASN A 57 -23.37 9.57 -12.24
C ASN A 57 -24.69 10.19 -11.81
N GLN A 58 -24.93 10.32 -10.50
CA GLN A 58 -26.06 11.07 -9.95
C GLN A 58 -25.84 12.60 -10.00
N GLY A 59 -24.73 13.06 -10.59
CA GLY A 59 -24.40 14.49 -10.70
C GLY A 59 -23.91 15.10 -9.40
N THR A 60 -23.54 14.27 -8.41
CA THR A 60 -23.09 14.72 -7.09
C THR A 60 -21.58 14.56 -6.95
N ALA A 61 -20.92 15.56 -6.37
CA ALA A 61 -19.50 15.46 -6.07
C ALA A 61 -19.25 14.37 -5.02
N PRO A 62 -18.47 13.32 -5.32
CA PRO A 62 -18.24 12.22 -4.41
C PRO A 62 -17.47 12.69 -3.17
N THR A 63 -17.95 12.24 -2.02
CA THR A 63 -17.28 12.40 -0.73
C THR A 63 -17.01 11.02 -0.15
N LEU A 64 -16.09 10.91 0.79
CA LEU A 64 -15.73 9.63 1.41
C LEU A 64 -16.96 8.89 1.98
N ALA A 65 -17.88 9.61 2.62
CA ALA A 65 -19.09 9.02 3.19
C ALA A 65 -20.08 8.53 2.12
N LEU A 66 -20.24 9.29 1.02
CA LEU A 66 -21.18 8.94 -0.05
C LEU A 66 -20.73 7.68 -0.82
N ILE A 67 -19.42 7.49 -0.97
CA ILE A 67 -18.87 6.33 -1.69
C ILE A 67 -18.71 5.10 -0.80
N GLY A 68 -19.20 5.13 0.45
CA GLY A 68 -19.12 4.03 1.40
C GLY A 68 -17.74 3.81 2.02
N GLY A 69 -16.87 4.81 1.97
CA GLY A 69 -15.53 4.75 2.56
C GLY A 69 -15.50 5.21 4.01
N THR A 70 -14.49 4.73 4.74
CA THR A 70 -14.13 5.23 6.07
C THR A 70 -12.65 5.58 6.08
N SER A 71 -12.27 6.52 6.94
CA SER A 71 -10.87 6.88 7.13
C SER A 71 -10.66 7.42 8.54
N PRO A 72 -9.54 7.07 9.22
CA PRO A 72 -8.49 6.15 8.78
C PRO A 72 -8.93 4.67 8.78
N THR A 73 -8.31 3.87 7.92
CA THR A 73 -8.37 2.40 7.97
C THR A 73 -7.08 1.85 8.61
N ALA A 74 -6.94 0.52 8.67
CA ALA A 74 -5.70 -0.12 9.11
C ALA A 74 -4.52 0.02 8.12
N ASN A 75 -4.76 0.49 6.90
CA ASN A 75 -3.73 0.61 5.87
C ASN A 75 -3.65 2.00 5.24
N CYS A 76 -4.69 2.84 5.37
CA CYS A 76 -4.81 4.08 4.61
C CYS A 76 -5.45 5.22 5.40
N VAL A 77 -4.89 6.43 5.24
CA VAL A 77 -5.71 7.65 5.29
C VAL A 77 -6.25 7.89 3.89
N ILE A 78 -7.57 7.91 3.73
CA ILE A 78 -8.24 7.99 2.43
C ILE A 78 -8.78 9.40 2.23
N SER A 79 -8.47 9.98 1.09
CA SER A 79 -9.05 11.24 0.63
C SER A 79 -9.74 11.06 -0.70
N VAL A 80 -10.83 11.79 -0.91
CA VAL A 80 -11.68 11.70 -2.10
C VAL A 80 -11.96 13.12 -2.58
N ALA A 81 -11.82 13.33 -3.88
CA ALA A 81 -12.25 14.55 -4.54
C ALA A 81 -12.93 14.21 -5.87
N GLY A 82 -13.88 15.04 -6.28
CA GLY A 82 -14.48 14.93 -7.60
C GLY A 82 -15.07 16.24 -8.08
N ASP A 83 -14.94 16.49 -9.37
CA ASP A 83 -15.53 17.62 -10.07
C ASP A 83 -16.43 17.07 -11.18
N VAL A 84 -17.74 17.11 -10.91
CA VAL A 84 -18.77 16.61 -11.84
C VAL A 84 -18.79 17.42 -13.13
N ALA A 85 -18.53 18.74 -13.06
CA ALA A 85 -18.54 19.60 -14.23
C ALA A 85 -17.32 19.35 -15.13
N ALA A 86 -16.16 19.13 -14.53
CA ALA A 86 -14.94 18.78 -15.27
C ALA A 86 -14.87 17.30 -15.68
N GLY A 87 -15.72 16.43 -15.13
CA GLY A 87 -15.67 14.99 -15.39
C GLY A 87 -14.47 14.29 -14.74
N THR A 88 -13.85 14.90 -13.73
CA THR A 88 -12.60 14.42 -13.11
C THR A 88 -12.80 14.01 -11.66
N GLY A 89 -11.90 13.18 -11.15
CA GLY A 89 -11.98 12.68 -9.79
C GLY A 89 -10.68 12.08 -9.28
N SER A 90 -10.58 11.95 -7.97
CA SER A 90 -9.49 11.23 -7.33
C SER A 90 -9.94 10.50 -6.06
N ILE A 91 -9.33 9.34 -5.84
CA ILE A 91 -9.34 8.63 -4.56
C ILE A 91 -7.88 8.36 -4.22
N ALA A 92 -7.39 8.90 -3.11
CA ALA A 92 -6.02 8.72 -2.69
C ALA A 92 -5.95 8.00 -1.34
N CYS A 93 -4.96 7.11 -1.19
CA CYS A 93 -4.57 6.49 0.07
C CYS A 93 -3.16 6.93 0.44
N GLU A 94 -2.99 7.50 1.62
CA GLU A 94 -1.71 7.61 2.31
C GLU A 94 -1.46 6.34 3.12
N ILE A 95 -0.41 5.61 2.78
CA ILE A 95 -0.12 4.30 3.37
C ILE A 95 0.28 4.43 4.84
N LEU A 96 -0.42 3.72 5.71
CA LEU A 96 -0.18 3.63 7.15
C LEU A 96 0.41 2.28 7.58
N ASP A 97 1.05 2.27 8.76
CA ASP A 97 1.58 1.09 9.44
C ASP A 97 2.39 0.16 8.52
N ALA A 98 3.30 0.75 7.74
CA ALA A 98 4.09 0.08 6.72
C ALA A 98 5.60 0.30 6.91
N PRO A 99 6.45 -0.53 6.29
CA PRO A 99 7.89 -0.31 6.31
C PRO A 99 8.27 1.08 5.76
N ALA A 100 9.35 1.65 6.31
CA ALA A 100 9.83 3.00 5.98
C ALA A 100 9.87 3.37 4.49
N PRO A 101 10.20 2.46 3.53
CA PRO A 101 10.20 2.81 2.11
C PRO A 101 8.83 3.21 1.53
N VAL A 102 7.73 2.76 2.12
CA VAL A 102 6.35 3.01 1.64
C VAL A 102 5.46 3.73 2.65
N GLN A 103 5.90 3.88 3.90
CA GLN A 103 5.17 4.63 4.93
C GLN A 103 4.93 6.08 4.49
N GLY A 104 3.69 6.55 4.59
CA GLY A 104 3.30 7.92 4.21
C GLY A 104 3.34 8.19 2.69
N LYS A 105 3.57 7.16 1.87
CA LYS A 105 3.49 7.29 0.41
C LYS A 105 2.04 7.28 -0.04
N LEU A 106 1.75 8.00 -1.12
CA LEU A 106 0.42 8.19 -1.67
C LEU A 106 0.18 7.24 -2.85
N ILE A 107 -0.93 6.53 -2.82
CA ILE A 107 -1.52 5.80 -3.95
C ILE A 107 -2.72 6.61 -4.42
N THR A 108 -2.66 7.18 -5.61
CA THR A 108 -3.72 8.02 -6.17
C THR A 108 -4.37 7.31 -7.35
N LEU A 109 -5.67 7.08 -7.24
CA LEU A 109 -6.52 6.70 -8.34
C LEU A 109 -7.13 7.97 -8.92
N ALA A 110 -6.67 8.38 -10.09
CA ALA A 110 -7.22 9.52 -10.82
C ALA A 110 -8.24 9.03 -11.85
N ARG A 111 -9.43 9.63 -11.84
CA ARG A 111 -10.49 9.41 -12.81
C ARG A 111 -10.49 10.54 -13.84
N SER A 112 -10.54 10.17 -15.12
CA SER A 112 -10.86 11.06 -16.23
C SER A 112 -12.02 10.49 -17.04
N ALA A 113 -12.87 11.35 -17.59
CA ALA A 113 -13.93 10.95 -18.53
C ALA A 113 -13.38 10.33 -19.82
N SER A 114 -12.17 10.71 -20.26
CA SER A 114 -11.55 10.21 -21.50
C SER A 114 -10.78 8.91 -21.28
N ASP A 115 -10.03 8.83 -20.17
CA ASP A 115 -9.00 7.81 -19.98
C ASP A 115 -9.36 6.78 -18.91
N GLY A 116 -10.53 6.94 -18.27
CA GLY A 116 -10.95 6.11 -17.14
C GLY A 116 -10.06 6.32 -15.91
N TRP A 117 -9.90 5.25 -15.13
CA TRP A 117 -9.11 5.25 -13.90
C TRP A 117 -7.63 4.94 -14.18
N LYS A 118 -6.76 5.85 -13.75
CA LYS A 118 -5.31 5.68 -13.75
C LYS A 118 -4.79 5.65 -12.32
N CYS A 119 -3.89 4.73 -12.01
CA CYS A 119 -3.24 4.66 -10.72
C CYS A 119 -1.83 5.26 -10.79
N THR A 120 -1.55 6.26 -9.97
CA THR A 120 -0.22 6.88 -9.81
C THR A 120 0.22 6.82 -8.36
N THR A 121 1.53 6.86 -8.12
CA THR A 121 2.08 6.86 -6.75
C THR A 121 3.44 7.53 -6.68
N ASN A 122 3.75 8.06 -5.50
CA ASN A 122 5.07 8.60 -5.15
C ASN A 122 5.98 7.58 -4.45
N ALA A 123 5.54 6.32 -4.33
CA ALA A 123 6.38 5.21 -3.89
C ALA A 123 7.39 4.83 -4.98
N ASP A 124 8.56 4.33 -4.56
CA ASP A 124 9.59 3.85 -5.48
C ASP A 124 9.09 2.65 -6.29
N GLU A 125 9.39 2.65 -7.59
CA GLU A 125 8.89 1.68 -8.58
C GLU A 125 9.09 0.23 -8.13
N GLN A 126 10.16 -0.06 -7.38
CA GLN A 126 10.42 -1.41 -6.92
C GLN A 126 9.37 -1.98 -5.96
N TYR A 127 8.52 -1.14 -5.35
CA TYR A 127 7.45 -1.52 -4.42
C TYR A 127 6.05 -1.41 -5.03
N VAL A 128 5.92 -0.81 -6.21
CA VAL A 128 4.64 -0.51 -6.85
C VAL A 128 4.04 -1.76 -7.48
N ALA A 129 2.74 -1.96 -7.30
CA ALA A 129 1.99 -3.05 -7.92
C ALA A 129 1.80 -2.81 -9.42
N LYS A 130 1.75 -3.91 -10.20
CA LYS A 130 1.45 -3.83 -11.64
C LYS A 130 0.11 -3.12 -11.85
N GLY A 131 0.07 -2.14 -12.75
CA GLY A 131 -1.11 -1.31 -13.03
C GLY A 131 -1.12 0.06 -12.35
N CYS A 132 -0.15 0.34 -11.48
CA CYS A 132 0.15 1.67 -10.99
C CYS A 132 1.48 2.16 -11.55
N THR A 133 1.58 3.44 -11.88
CA THR A 133 2.83 4.05 -12.35
C THR A 133 3.47 4.88 -11.24
N ALA A 134 4.76 4.66 -11.01
CA ALA A 134 5.55 5.52 -10.14
C ALA A 134 5.83 6.84 -10.87
N GLY A 135 5.41 7.96 -10.28
CA GLY A 135 5.55 9.28 -10.87
C GLY A 135 4.69 10.29 -10.13
N ASN A 136 5.34 11.33 -9.58
CA ASN A 136 4.66 12.52 -9.06
C ASN A 136 4.16 13.38 -10.20
#